data_AF-A0A8B9AAM7-F1
#
_entry.id   AF-A0A8B9AAM7-F1
#
_cell.length_a   1.000
_cell.length_b   1.000
_cell.length_c   1.000
_cell.angle_alpha   90.00
_cell.angle_beta   90.00
_cell.angle_gamma   90.00
#
_symmetry.space_group_name_H-M   'P 1'
#
loop_
_entity.id
_entity.type
_entity.pdbx_description
1 polymer ?
#
loop_
_entity_poly.entity_id
_entity_poly.type
_entity_poly.pdbx_seq_one_letter_code
_entity_poly.pdbx_strand_id
1 'polypeptide(L)'
;MAASSLFRPKLRRRLPLSTSSLIARRSLHEGPDTVEELLERHLVNKSPRDGEEDELDARRRLTSTRREVLGLYRDILRATRFFTWPDSRGVPWRDVLRENARREFEEARFERDPEVVTRLLIGGRDAVQKALDKLVEASKKAMAEDEEQRRGGR
;
A
#
# COMPACT_ATOMS: atom_id res chain seq x y z
N MET A 1 -24.02 33.95 59.97
CA MET A 1 -23.48 32.63 60.36
C MET A 1 -23.25 31.86 59.06
N ALA A 2 -22.05 31.93 58.48
CA ALA A 2 -20.93 30.96 58.63
C ALA A 2 -21.23 29.64 57.87
N ALA A 3 -20.38 29.06 57.02
CA ALA A 3 -18.99 29.32 56.66
C ALA A 3 -18.66 28.68 55.28
N SER A 4 -17.51 29.09 54.78
CA SER A 4 -16.86 28.85 53.49
C SER A 4 -16.39 27.40 53.21
N SER A 5 -16.00 27.18 51.94
CA SER A 5 -14.86 26.34 51.51
C SER A 5 -15.16 24.82 51.36
N LEU A 6 -14.62 24.01 50.43
CA LEU A 6 -13.46 24.08 49.54
C LEU A 6 -13.68 23.25 48.27
N PHE A 7 -13.14 23.82 47.20
CA PHE A 7 -12.72 23.21 45.94
C PHE A 7 -11.80 21.99 46.14
N ARG A 8 -11.99 20.90 45.37
CA ARG A 8 -10.88 20.04 44.85
C ARG A 8 -11.39 18.98 43.85
N PRO A 9 -11.16 19.16 42.53
CA PRO A 9 -11.26 18.07 41.57
C PRO A 9 -10.07 17.10 41.70
N LYS A 10 -10.33 15.79 41.73
CA LYS A 10 -9.29 14.76 41.73
C LYS A 10 -8.59 14.70 40.36
N LEU A 11 -7.32 15.09 40.37
CA LEU A 11 -6.34 14.90 39.30
C LEU A 11 -6.26 13.42 38.87
N ARG A 12 -6.76 13.09 37.67
CA ARG A 12 -6.35 11.87 36.97
C ARG A 12 -5.08 12.17 36.17
N ARG A 13 -4.02 11.45 36.55
CA ARG A 13 -2.66 11.51 36.01
C ARG A 13 -2.68 11.30 34.50
N ARG A 14 -2.09 12.24 33.76
CA ARG A 14 -1.77 12.10 32.34
C ARG A 14 -0.54 11.20 32.21
N LEU A 15 -0.66 10.11 31.45
CA LEU A 15 0.48 9.29 31.02
C LEU A 15 1.06 9.91 29.74
N PRO A 16 2.38 10.09 29.63
CA PRO A 16 3.00 10.50 28.37
C PRO A 16 3.20 9.27 27.48
N LEU A 17 2.42 9.16 26.40
CA LEU A 17 2.79 8.29 25.29
C LEU A 17 3.86 8.99 24.46
N SER A 18 5.10 8.78 24.89
CA SER A 18 6.29 8.94 24.05
C SER A 18 6.25 7.84 22.99
N THR A 19 5.97 8.21 21.75
CA THR A 19 6.34 7.41 20.59
C THR A 19 7.04 8.33 19.60
N SER A 20 8.36 8.42 19.79
CA SER A 20 9.29 8.97 18.82
C SER A 20 9.15 8.19 17.51
N SER A 21 8.57 8.83 16.49
CA SER A 21 8.55 8.34 15.12
C SER A 21 9.92 8.58 14.50
N LEU A 22 10.87 7.67 14.74
CA LEU A 22 12.11 7.62 13.98
C LEU A 22 11.81 7.05 12.59
N ILE A 23 11.60 7.95 11.63
CA ILE A 23 11.66 7.63 10.21
C ILE A 23 13.13 7.33 9.90
N ALA A 24 13.50 6.05 10.00
CA ALA A 24 14.81 5.58 9.56
C ALA A 24 14.88 5.67 8.03
N ARG A 25 15.37 6.81 7.51
CA ARG A 25 15.89 6.89 6.15
C ARG A 25 17.20 6.11 6.14
N ARG A 26 17.16 4.86 5.66
CA ARG A 26 18.38 4.11 5.33
C ARG A 26 18.87 4.58 3.97
N SER A 27 19.98 5.32 3.97
CA SER A 27 20.80 5.61 2.79
C SER A 27 21.35 4.31 2.23
N LEU A 28 21.16 4.06 0.93
CA LEU A 28 21.73 2.93 0.19
C LEU A 28 22.90 3.45 -0.66
N HIS A 29 24.06 3.64 -0.04
CA HIS A 29 25.36 3.34 -0.65
C HIS A 29 26.45 3.75 0.35
N GLU A 30 27.33 2.81 0.67
CA GLU A 30 28.68 2.95 1.22
C GLU A 30 28.95 1.61 1.91
N GLY A 31 29.37 0.65 1.08
CA GLY A 31 29.73 -0.70 1.47
C GLY A 31 30.65 -1.33 0.41
N PRO A 32 31.48 -2.30 0.77
CA PRO A 32 32.84 -2.50 0.27
C PRO A 32 32.91 -3.43 -0.95
N ASP A 33 32.15 -3.14 -2.00
CA ASP A 33 32.17 -3.97 -3.22
C ASP A 33 32.83 -3.18 -4.35
N THR A 34 34.12 -3.41 -4.61
CA THR A 34 34.71 -2.95 -5.87
C THR A 34 34.16 -3.78 -7.02
N VAL A 35 34.03 -3.14 -8.19
CA VAL A 35 33.51 -3.76 -9.42
C VAL A 35 34.25 -5.04 -9.81
N GLU A 36 35.51 -5.23 -9.37
CA GLU A 36 36.27 -6.46 -9.60
C GLU A 36 35.73 -7.69 -8.82
N GLU A 37 35.28 -7.52 -7.58
CA GLU A 37 34.72 -8.63 -6.76
C GLU A 37 33.35 -9.11 -7.29
N LEU A 38 32.59 -8.19 -7.91
CA LEU A 38 31.32 -8.49 -8.57
C LEU A 38 31.48 -9.34 -9.84
N LEU A 39 32.63 -9.20 -10.53
CA LEU A 39 32.96 -9.95 -11.74
C LEU A 39 33.48 -11.35 -11.42
N GLU A 40 34.32 -11.51 -10.39
CA GLU A 40 34.79 -12.83 -9.95
C GLU A 40 33.66 -13.72 -9.45
N ARG A 41 32.62 -13.14 -8.81
CA ARG A 41 31.43 -13.89 -8.36
C ARG A 41 30.55 -14.40 -9.52
N HIS A 42 30.70 -13.86 -10.73
CA HIS A 42 29.89 -14.22 -11.91
C HIS A 42 30.64 -15.05 -12.95
N LEU A 43 31.89 -15.46 -12.67
CA LEU A 43 32.58 -16.47 -13.47
C LEU A 43 32.21 -17.86 -12.93
N VAL A 44 31.31 -18.52 -13.66
CA VAL A 44 30.65 -19.80 -13.31
C VAL A 44 31.66 -20.94 -13.18
N ASN A 45 31.94 -21.36 -11.93
CA ASN A 45 32.47 -22.70 -11.65
C ASN A 45 31.30 -23.58 -11.21
N LYS A 46 30.82 -24.40 -12.14
CA LYS A 46 29.62 -25.22 -12.00
C LYS A 46 29.89 -26.41 -11.07
N SER A 47 29.29 -26.39 -9.88
CA SER A 47 29.49 -27.41 -8.84
C SER A 47 28.14 -28.00 -8.40
N PRO A 48 28.09 -29.15 -7.70
CA PRO A 48 26.84 -29.81 -7.29
C PRO A 48 25.89 -28.95 -6.43
N ARG A 49 26.37 -27.77 -5.98
CA ARG A 49 25.65 -26.74 -5.23
C ARG A 49 24.61 -25.98 -6.05
N ASP A 50 24.65 -26.07 -7.37
CA ASP A 50 23.74 -25.34 -8.27
C ASP A 50 22.26 -25.71 -8.03
N GLY A 51 21.97 -26.96 -7.65
CA GLY A 51 20.59 -27.38 -7.35
C GLY A 51 20.01 -26.76 -6.08
N GLU A 52 20.86 -26.47 -5.07
CA GLU A 52 20.43 -25.76 -3.86
C GLU A 52 20.27 -24.25 -4.13
N GLU A 53 21.14 -23.66 -4.96
CA GLU A 53 21.03 -22.25 -5.35
C GLU A 53 19.79 -21.98 -6.20
N ASP A 54 19.45 -22.86 -7.15
CA ASP A 54 18.20 -22.80 -7.93
C ASP A 54 16.95 -22.88 -7.02
N GLU A 55 17.00 -23.71 -5.97
CA GLU A 55 15.89 -23.83 -5.01
C GLU A 55 15.79 -22.59 -4.10
N LEU A 56 16.92 -22.02 -3.68
CA LEU A 56 16.97 -20.76 -2.92
C LEU A 56 16.44 -19.59 -3.75
N ASP A 57 16.79 -19.52 -5.03
CA ASP A 57 16.29 -18.51 -5.96
C ASP A 57 14.80 -18.66 -6.24
N ALA A 58 14.31 -19.90 -6.41
CA ALA A 58 12.88 -20.17 -6.49
C ALA A 58 12.14 -19.71 -5.22
N ARG A 59 12.68 -20.02 -4.03
CA ARG A 59 12.13 -19.54 -2.75
C ARG A 59 12.14 -18.01 -2.66
N ARG A 60 13.24 -17.37 -3.07
CA ARG A 60 13.36 -15.90 -3.07
C ARG A 60 12.34 -15.26 -4.00
N ARG A 61 12.17 -15.77 -5.22
CA ARG A 61 11.16 -15.32 -6.20
C ARG A 61 9.74 -15.51 -5.67
N LEU A 62 9.43 -16.64 -5.04
CA LEU A 62 8.13 -16.87 -4.40
C LEU A 62 7.85 -15.85 -3.30
N THR A 63 8.86 -15.48 -2.50
CA THR A 63 8.70 -14.44 -1.46
C THR A 63 8.51 -13.04 -2.04
N SER A 64 9.15 -12.70 -3.17
CA SER A 64 8.94 -11.40 -3.83
C SER A 64 7.54 -11.33 -4.44
N THR A 65 7.09 -12.35 -5.16
CA THR A 65 5.75 -12.36 -5.77
C THR A 65 4.66 -12.28 -4.71
N ARG A 66 4.76 -13.05 -3.61
CA ARG A 66 3.80 -12.97 -2.51
C ARG A 66 3.77 -11.58 -1.85
N ARG A 67 4.93 -10.94 -1.69
CA ARG A 67 5.03 -9.57 -1.16
C ARG A 67 4.36 -8.56 -2.08
N GLU A 68 4.52 -8.71 -3.39
CA GLU A 68 3.90 -7.86 -4.40
C GLU A 68 2.38 -8.01 -4.43
N VAL A 69 1.87 -9.25 -4.38
CA VAL A 69 0.43 -9.54 -4.28
C VAL A 69 -0.18 -8.86 -3.05
N LEU A 70 0.44 -9.04 -1.88
CA LEU A 70 -0.03 -8.41 -0.64
C LEU A 70 0.16 -6.87 -0.66
N GLY A 71 1.16 -6.37 -1.37
CA GLY A 71 1.34 -4.94 -1.62
C GLY A 71 0.15 -4.37 -2.39
N LEU A 72 -0.14 -4.96 -3.55
CA LEU A 72 -1.26 -4.57 -4.40
C LEU A 72 -2.61 -4.64 -3.67
N TYR A 73 -2.87 -5.73 -2.93
CA TYR A 73 -4.09 -5.83 -2.14
C TYR A 73 -4.24 -4.67 -1.14
N ARG A 74 -3.16 -4.31 -0.44
CA ARG A 74 -3.16 -3.17 0.49
C ARG A 74 -3.34 -1.85 -0.23
N ASP A 75 -2.78 -1.69 -1.43
CA ASP A 75 -2.93 -0.49 -2.24
C ASP A 75 -4.37 -0.32 -2.71
N ILE A 76 -5.04 -1.40 -3.13
CA ILE A 76 -6.48 -1.40 -3.42
C ILE A 76 -7.27 -0.98 -2.17
N LEU A 77 -7.00 -1.57 -1.01
CA LEU A 77 -7.70 -1.20 0.24
C LEU A 77 -7.47 0.26 0.65
N ARG A 78 -6.31 0.85 0.32
CA ARG A 78 -6.05 2.27 0.52
C ARG A 78 -6.82 3.12 -0.50
N ALA A 79 -6.77 2.77 -1.78
CA ALA A 79 -7.45 3.48 -2.86
C ALA A 79 -8.97 3.52 -2.65
N THR A 80 -9.58 2.39 -2.26
CA THR A 80 -11.04 2.31 -1.99
C THR A 80 -11.51 3.30 -0.91
N ARG A 81 -10.63 3.80 -0.03
CA ARG A 81 -11.02 4.78 1.00
C ARG A 81 -11.50 6.10 0.41
N PHE A 82 -11.06 6.45 -0.80
CA PHE A 82 -11.48 7.68 -1.45
C PHE A 82 -12.88 7.58 -2.10
N PHE A 83 -13.39 6.36 -2.28
CA PHE A 83 -14.68 6.10 -2.93
C PHE A 83 -15.82 6.05 -1.90
N THR A 84 -16.10 7.19 -1.26
CA THR A 84 -17.05 7.27 -0.14
C THR A 84 -18.51 7.42 -0.53
N TRP A 85 -18.82 7.73 -1.79
CA TRP A 85 -20.19 7.96 -2.25
C TRP A 85 -20.94 6.64 -2.49
N PRO A 86 -22.28 6.64 -2.36
CA PRO A 86 -23.10 5.47 -2.62
C PRO A 86 -23.27 5.18 -4.12
N ASP A 87 -23.41 3.91 -4.45
CA ASP A 87 -23.93 3.40 -5.72
C ASP A 87 -25.44 3.70 -5.83
N SER A 88 -25.99 3.49 -7.03
CA SER A 88 -27.43 3.50 -7.34
C SER A 88 -28.31 2.73 -6.35
N ARG A 89 -27.75 1.68 -5.74
CA ARG A 89 -28.40 0.84 -4.72
C ARG A 89 -28.27 1.38 -3.29
N GLY A 90 -27.64 2.53 -3.09
CA GLY A 90 -27.37 3.13 -1.78
C GLY A 90 -26.16 2.57 -1.03
N VAL A 91 -25.42 1.60 -1.60
CA VAL A 91 -24.24 0.99 -0.98
C VAL A 91 -22.98 1.80 -1.30
N PRO A 92 -22.12 2.16 -0.33
CA PRO A 92 -20.87 2.87 -0.60
C PRO A 92 -19.96 2.10 -1.56
N TRP A 93 -19.43 2.77 -2.58
CA TRP A 93 -18.52 2.15 -3.55
C TRP A 93 -17.30 1.52 -2.91
N ARG A 94 -16.76 2.11 -1.83
CA ARG A 94 -15.68 1.53 -1.03
C ARG A 94 -15.95 0.07 -0.66
N ASP A 95 -17.14 -0.23 -0.18
CA ASP A 95 -17.45 -1.54 0.38
C ASP A 95 -17.62 -2.57 -0.74
N VAL A 96 -18.28 -2.17 -1.84
CA VAL A 96 -18.39 -2.96 -3.08
C VAL A 96 -17.00 -3.29 -3.66
N LEU A 97 -16.12 -2.30 -3.76
CA LEU A 97 -14.77 -2.48 -4.31
C LEU A 97 -13.90 -3.38 -3.43
N ARG A 98 -14.05 -3.31 -2.11
CA ARG A 98 -13.35 -4.20 -1.17
C ARG A 98 -13.80 -5.64 -1.29
N GLU A 99 -15.10 -5.87 -1.40
CA GLU A 99 -15.67 -7.20 -1.59
C GLU A 99 -15.24 -7.80 -2.93
N ASN A 100 -15.29 -7.02 -4.01
CA ASN A 100 -14.82 -7.45 -5.32
C ASN A 100 -13.33 -7.80 -5.31
N ALA A 101 -12.48 -6.92 -4.75
CA ALA A 101 -11.06 -7.19 -4.63
C ALA A 101 -10.78 -8.45 -3.80
N ARG A 102 -11.51 -8.65 -2.71
CA ARG A 102 -11.38 -9.87 -1.91
C ARG A 102 -11.73 -11.11 -2.73
N ARG A 103 -12.85 -11.08 -3.46
CA ARG A 103 -13.29 -12.19 -4.32
C ARG A 103 -12.23 -12.52 -5.38
N GLU A 104 -11.73 -11.52 -6.11
CA GLU A 104 -10.71 -11.74 -7.16
C GLU A 104 -9.41 -12.36 -6.60
N PHE A 105 -8.96 -11.92 -5.43
CA PHE A 105 -7.76 -12.49 -4.79
C PHE A 105 -8.01 -13.90 -4.23
N GLU A 106 -9.23 -14.19 -3.77
CA GLU A 106 -9.61 -15.55 -3.33
C GLU A 106 -9.71 -16.51 -4.52
N GLU A 107 -10.23 -16.06 -5.66
CA GLU A 107 -10.28 -16.83 -6.91
C GLU A 107 -8.86 -17.15 -7.43
N ALA A 108 -7.96 -16.17 -7.41
CA ALA A 108 -6.57 -16.35 -7.86
C ALA A 108 -5.65 -17.03 -6.84
N ARG A 109 -6.14 -17.42 -5.65
CA ARG A 109 -5.33 -17.91 -4.53
C ARG A 109 -4.46 -19.12 -4.86
N PHE A 110 -4.96 -20.00 -5.71
CA PHE A 110 -4.31 -21.26 -6.07
C PHE A 110 -3.57 -21.20 -7.40
N GLU A 111 -3.46 -20.01 -8.00
CA GLU A 111 -2.70 -19.84 -9.22
C GLU A 111 -1.22 -20.13 -8.96
N ARG A 112 -0.64 -21.02 -9.78
CA ARG A 112 0.75 -21.47 -9.64
C ARG A 112 1.60 -21.08 -10.83
N ASP A 113 0.99 -20.69 -11.95
CA ASP A 113 1.72 -20.24 -13.12
C ASP A 113 2.31 -18.84 -12.86
N PRO A 114 3.66 -18.70 -12.84
CA PRO A 114 4.31 -17.42 -12.60
C PRO A 114 3.96 -16.36 -13.66
N GLU A 115 3.68 -16.76 -14.90
CA GLU A 115 3.31 -15.80 -15.95
C GLU A 115 1.93 -15.21 -15.70
N VAL A 116 0.97 -16.07 -15.32
CA VAL A 116 -0.40 -15.65 -15.02
C VAL A 116 -0.40 -14.71 -13.82
N VAL A 117 0.31 -15.07 -12.74
CA VAL A 117 0.43 -14.21 -11.55
C VAL A 117 1.05 -12.86 -11.90
N THR A 118 2.07 -12.84 -12.76
CA THR A 118 2.73 -11.59 -13.19
C THR A 118 1.78 -10.71 -13.99
N ARG A 119 1.02 -11.29 -14.94
CA ARG A 119 0.00 -10.54 -15.71
C ARG A 119 -1.09 -9.97 -14.82
N LEU A 120 -1.56 -10.73 -13.83
CA LEU A 120 -2.54 -10.28 -12.84
C LEU A 120 -2.01 -9.12 -12.01
N LEU A 121 -0.75 -9.20 -11.54
CA LEU A 121 -0.11 -8.14 -10.77
C LEU A 121 0.03 -6.84 -11.57
N ILE A 122 0.52 -6.92 -12.81
CA ILE A 122 0.69 -5.75 -13.68
C ILE A 122 -0.68 -5.14 -14.01
N GLY A 123 -1.62 -5.97 -14.47
CA GLY A 123 -2.96 -5.52 -14.82
C GLY A 123 -3.71 -4.90 -13.64
N GLY A 124 -3.57 -5.48 -12.44
CA GLY A 124 -4.17 -4.94 -11.22
C GLY A 124 -3.58 -3.59 -10.83
N ARG A 125 -2.26 -3.41 -10.91
CA ARG A 125 -1.61 -2.11 -10.64
C ARG A 125 -2.07 -1.03 -11.63
N ASP A 126 -2.10 -1.35 -12.91
CA ASP A 126 -2.54 -0.42 -13.96
C ASP A 126 -4.01 -0.02 -13.76
N ALA A 127 -4.87 -0.97 -13.38
CA ALA A 127 -6.27 -0.69 -13.10
C ALA A 127 -6.44 0.24 -11.90
N VAL A 128 -5.69 0.02 -10.81
CA VAL A 128 -5.70 0.90 -9.63
C VAL A 128 -5.22 2.31 -9.99
N GLN A 129 -4.13 2.43 -10.75
CA GLN A 129 -3.61 3.72 -11.17
C GLN A 129 -4.64 4.48 -12.01
N LYS A 130 -5.21 3.83 -13.03
CA LYS A 130 -6.25 4.44 -13.88
C LYS A 130 -7.48 4.86 -13.09
N ALA A 131 -7.88 4.09 -12.07
CA ALA A 131 -9.01 4.45 -11.21
C ALA A 131 -8.71 5.71 -10.38
N LEU A 132 -7.50 5.81 -9.82
CA LEU A 132 -7.06 7.00 -9.07
C LEU A 132 -6.92 8.22 -9.97
N ASP A 133 -6.37 8.07 -11.17
CA ASP A 133 -6.25 9.18 -12.12
C ASP A 133 -7.63 9.75 -12.47
N LYS A 134 -8.60 8.87 -12.77
CA LYS A 134 -9.99 9.29 -13.02
C LYS A 134 -10.62 10.00 -11.83
N LEU A 135 -10.34 9.54 -10.61
CA LEU A 135 -10.82 10.20 -9.39
C LEU A 135 -10.22 11.59 -9.23
N VAL A 136 -8.91 11.75 -9.48
CA VAL A 136 -8.23 13.05 -9.41
C VAL A 136 -8.81 14.01 -10.45
N GLU A 137 -9.02 13.55 -11.68
CA GLU A 137 -9.62 14.37 -12.74
C GLU A 137 -11.06 14.77 -12.41
N ALA A 138 -11.86 13.86 -11.84
CA ALA A 138 -13.20 14.19 -11.35
C ALA A 138 -13.16 15.25 -10.23
N SER A 139 -12.22 15.11 -9.29
CA SER A 139 -12.04 16.09 -8.20
C SER A 139 -11.65 17.47 -8.73
N LYS A 140 -10.76 17.56 -9.72
CA LYS A 140 -10.36 18.84 -10.33
C LYS A 140 -11.54 19.53 -11.01
N LYS A 141 -12.36 18.78 -11.75
CA LYS A 141 -13.55 19.31 -12.42
C LYS A 141 -14.55 19.87 -11.41
N ALA A 142 -14.87 19.11 -10.36
CA ALA A 142 -15.79 19.56 -9.33
C ALA A 142 -15.32 20.85 -8.63
N MET A 143 -14.01 21.01 -8.40
CA MET A 143 -13.44 22.24 -7.84
C MET A 143 -13.55 23.42 -8.81
N ALA A 144 -13.24 23.22 -10.10
CA ALA A 144 -13.36 24.27 -11.12
C ALA A 144 -14.81 24.74 -11.30
N GLU A 145 -15.77 23.80 -11.29
CA GLU A 145 -17.20 24.09 -11.37
C GLU A 145 -17.69 24.90 -10.14
N ASP A 146 -17.27 24.53 -8.92
CA ASP A 146 -17.58 25.29 -7.70
C ASP A 146 -16.97 26.71 -7.73
N GLU A 147 -15.76 26.87 -8.26
CA GLU A 147 -15.16 28.20 -8.46
C GLU A 147 -15.91 29.05 -9.48
N GLU A 148 -16.34 28.47 -10.60
CA GLU A 148 -17.11 29.17 -11.63
C GLU A 148 -18.49 29.59 -11.10
N GLN A 149 -19.18 28.71 -10.38
CA GLN A 149 -20.46 29.03 -9.72
C GLN A 149 -20.31 30.19 -8.72
N ARG A 150 -19.21 30.22 -7.95
CA ARG A 150 -18.91 31.34 -7.02
C ARG A 150 -18.59 32.65 -7.73
N ARG A 151 -18.01 32.59 -8.93
CA ARG A 151 -17.69 33.78 -9.74
C ARG A 151 -18.90 34.31 -10.52
N GLY A 152 -19.75 33.43 -11.05
CA GLY A 152 -20.95 33.76 -11.82
C GLY A 152 -22.16 34.17 -10.96
N GLY A 153 -22.12 33.89 -9.65
CA GLY A 153 -23.13 34.34 -8.68
C GLY A 153 -22.93 35.75 -8.12
N ARG A 154 -22.08 36.58 -8.74
CA ARG A 154 -21.88 38.01 -8.39
C ARG A 154 -22.40 38.93 -9.48
#